data_AF-A8Q868-F1
#
_entry.id   AF-A8Q868-F1
#
_cell.length_a   1.000
_cell.length_b   1.000
_cell.length_c   1.000
_cell.angle_alpha   90.00
_cell.angle_beta   90.00
_cell.angle_gamma   90.00
#
_symmetry.space_group_name_H-M   'P 1'
#
loop_
_entity.id
_entity.type
_entity.pdbx_description
1 polymer ?
#
loop_
_entity_poly.entity_id
_entity_poly.type
_entity_poly.pdbx_seq_one_letter_code
_entity_poly.pdbx_strand_id
1 'polypeptide(L)'
;MIKDSETFKNADKEFQAKHDSRNDLEAYVHSVESTVSNPAATFKRAAKIQVEQELAKAMELLEVEDASADDYRRASLRLKRAVQKGLSGGR
;
A
#
# COMPACT_ATOMS: atom_id res chain seq x y z
N MET A 1 25.75 21.99 -17.49
CA MET A 1 25.47 20.80 -18.33
C MET A 1 25.66 19.49 -17.56
N ILE A 2 26.85 19.09 -17.08
CA ILE A 2 27.01 17.82 -16.32
C ILE A 2 26.21 17.82 -15.00
N LYS A 3 26.26 18.91 -14.24
CA LYS A 3 25.53 19.07 -12.96
C LYS A 3 24.00 19.07 -13.13
N ASP A 4 23.52 19.62 -14.25
CA ASP A 4 22.09 19.64 -14.58
C ASP A 4 21.62 18.22 -14.95
N SER A 5 22.44 17.46 -15.68
CA SER A 5 22.13 16.07 -16.05
C SER A 5 22.02 15.13 -14.85
N GLU A 6 22.83 15.30 -13.81
CA GLU A 6 22.70 14.50 -12.58
C GLU A 6 21.42 14.82 -11.81
N THR A 7 21.04 16.11 -11.78
CA THR A 7 19.82 16.58 -11.13
C THR A 7 18.57 16.02 -11.81
N PHE A 8 18.50 16.09 -13.14
CA PHE A 8 17.39 15.51 -13.91
C PHE A 8 17.30 13.99 -13.77
N LYS A 9 18.45 13.27 -13.81
CA LYS A 9 18.46 11.82 -13.61
C LYS A 9 17.94 11.39 -12.24
N ASN A 10 18.24 12.15 -11.19
CA ASN A 10 17.77 11.82 -9.85
C ASN A 10 16.27 12.10 -9.70
N ALA A 11 15.80 13.24 -10.24
CA ALA A 11 14.37 13.57 -10.27
C ALA A 11 13.55 12.50 -11.03
N ASP A 12 14.03 12.02 -12.18
CA ASP A 12 13.36 10.96 -12.94
C ASP A 12 13.28 9.64 -12.16
N LYS A 13 14.36 9.27 -11.45
CA LYS A 13 14.38 8.07 -10.60
C LYS A 13 13.40 8.18 -9.44
N GLU A 14 13.32 9.33 -8.80
CA GLU A 14 12.40 9.57 -7.68
C GLU A 14 10.95 9.58 -8.15
N PHE A 15 10.67 10.21 -9.29
CA PHE A 15 9.34 10.19 -9.91
C PHE A 15 8.91 8.76 -10.27
N GLN A 16 9.80 8.00 -10.93
CA GLN A 16 9.52 6.61 -11.28
C GLN A 16 9.29 5.75 -10.04
N ALA A 17 10.13 5.90 -9.02
CA ALA A 17 9.99 5.17 -7.76
C ALA A 17 8.67 5.50 -7.04
N LYS A 18 8.24 6.77 -7.05
CA LYS A 18 6.95 7.20 -6.50
C LYS A 18 5.80 6.59 -7.29
N HIS A 19 5.83 6.68 -8.62
CA HIS A 19 4.81 6.15 -9.49
C HIS A 19 4.64 4.63 -9.32
N ASP A 20 5.74 3.87 -9.34
CA ASP A 20 5.69 2.41 -9.24
C ASP A 20 5.19 1.96 -7.87
N SER A 21 5.68 2.58 -6.79
CA SER A 21 5.22 2.24 -5.43
C SER A 21 3.76 2.63 -5.16
N ARG A 22 3.26 3.71 -5.78
CA ARG A 22 1.85 4.08 -5.76
C ARG A 22 0.99 3.02 -6.45
N ASN A 23 1.37 2.61 -7.67
CA ASN A 23 0.65 1.60 -8.43
C ASN A 23 0.64 0.23 -7.72
N ASP A 24 1.76 -0.16 -7.11
CA ASP A 24 1.85 -1.38 -6.30
C ASP A 24 0.90 -1.33 -5.09
N LEU A 25 0.76 -0.16 -4.45
CA LEU A 25 -0.17 0.04 -3.35
C LEU A 25 -1.62 -0.02 -3.84
N GLU A 26 -1.98 0.66 -4.93
CA GLU A 26 -3.32 0.63 -5.54
C GLU A 26 -3.75 -0.79 -5.89
N ALA A 27 -2.87 -1.54 -6.57
CA ALA A 27 -3.14 -2.92 -6.93
C ALA A 27 -3.38 -3.80 -5.70
N TYR A 28 -2.61 -3.59 -4.63
CA TYR A 28 -2.78 -4.37 -3.41
C TYR A 28 -4.03 -3.95 -2.62
N VAL A 29 -4.35 -2.66 -2.55
CA VAL A 29 -5.60 -2.15 -1.97
C VAL A 29 -6.80 -2.82 -2.62
N HIS A 30 -6.89 -2.81 -3.96
CA HIS A 30 -7.99 -3.45 -4.67
C HIS A 30 -8.09 -4.96 -4.42
N SER A 31 -6.95 -5.66 -4.35
CA SER A 31 -6.92 -7.08 -4.01
C SER A 31 -7.45 -7.35 -2.59
N VAL A 32 -7.09 -6.51 -1.63
CA VAL A 32 -7.54 -6.63 -0.24
C VAL A 32 -9.01 -6.24 -0.10
N GLU A 33 -9.49 -5.19 -0.76
CA GLU A 33 -10.91 -4.82 -0.80
C GLU A 33 -11.77 -6.01 -1.22
N SER A 34 -11.44 -6.61 -2.36
CA SER A 34 -12.13 -7.80 -2.88
C SER A 34 -12.11 -8.96 -1.88
N THR A 35 -10.97 -9.16 -1.20
CA THR A 35 -10.80 -10.21 -0.20
C THR A 35 -11.64 -9.97 1.05
N VAL A 36 -11.70 -8.74 1.55
CA VAL A 36 -12.41 -8.37 2.79
C VAL A 36 -13.92 -8.26 2.58
N SER A 37 -14.35 -7.83 1.39
CA SER A 37 -15.77 -7.76 1.01
C SER A 37 -16.37 -9.13 0.68
N ASN A 38 -15.53 -10.13 0.37
CA ASN A 38 -15.99 -11.48 0.07
C ASN A 38 -16.61 -12.15 1.30
N PRO A 39 -17.90 -12.54 1.26
CA PRO A 39 -18.57 -13.23 2.37
C PRO A 39 -17.94 -14.59 2.73
N ALA A 40 -17.23 -15.22 1.81
CA ALA A 40 -16.53 -16.49 2.02
C ALA A 40 -15.16 -16.33 2.71
N ALA A 41 -14.69 -15.10 2.94
CA ALA A 41 -13.40 -14.86 3.58
C ALA A 41 -13.44 -15.26 5.07
N THR A 42 -12.44 -16.02 5.52
CA THR A 42 -12.43 -16.69 6.83
C THR A 42 -11.83 -15.85 7.97
N PHE A 43 -11.84 -14.53 7.85
CA PHE A 43 -11.29 -13.66 8.90
C PHE A 43 -12.11 -13.73 10.19
N LYS A 44 -11.42 -13.89 11.33
CA LYS A 44 -12.02 -13.58 12.64
C LYS A 44 -12.38 -12.09 12.67
N ARG A 45 -13.53 -11.73 13.28
CA ARG A 45 -14.04 -10.35 13.31
C ARG A 45 -13.01 -9.30 13.73
N ALA A 46 -12.27 -9.55 14.82
CA ALA A 46 -11.25 -8.62 15.30
C ALA A 46 -10.10 -8.43 14.29
N ALA A 47 -9.72 -9.48 13.58
CA ALA A 47 -8.71 -9.39 12.54
C ALA A 47 -9.23 -8.66 11.30
N LYS A 48 -10.49 -8.89 10.90
CA LYS A 48 -11.14 -8.18 9.80
C LYS A 48 -11.12 -6.66 10.04
N ILE A 49 -11.49 -6.22 11.24
CA ILE A 49 -11.46 -4.80 11.63
C ILE A 49 -10.05 -4.22 11.50
N GLN A 50 -9.01 -4.95 11.93
CA GLN A 50 -7.63 -4.47 11.80
C GLN A 50 -7.20 -4.34 10.33
N VAL A 51 -7.61 -5.27 9.47
CA VAL A 51 -7.34 -5.18 8.03
C VAL A 51 -8.09 -3.99 7.42
N GLU A 52 -9.36 -3.79 7.74
CA GLU A 52 -10.17 -2.66 7.28
C GLU A 52 -9.58 -1.31 7.71
N GLN A 53 -9.03 -1.21 8.92
CA GLN A 53 -8.36 -0.01 9.41
C GLN A 53 -7.08 0.31 8.63
N GLU A 54 -6.22 -0.68 8.37
CA GLU A 54 -5.01 -0.45 7.56
C GLU A 54 -5.33 -0.22 6.08
N LEU A 55 -6.41 -0.82 5.58
CA LEU A 55 -6.92 -0.57 4.24
C LEU A 55 -7.39 0.87 4.07
N ALA A 56 -8.16 1.40 5.03
CA ALA A 56 -8.60 2.79 5.04
C ALA A 56 -7.41 3.77 5.02
N LYS A 57 -6.41 3.55 5.88
CA LYS A 57 -5.19 4.37 5.89
C LYS A 57 -4.41 4.32 4.57
N ALA A 58 -4.37 3.16 3.91
CA ALA A 58 -3.72 3.03 2.62
C ALA A 58 -4.47 3.80 1.52
N MET A 59 -5.81 3.77 1.52
CA MET A 59 -6.64 4.56 0.60
C MET A 59 -6.48 6.06 0.85
N GLU A 60 -6.51 6.50 2.11
CA GLU A 60 -6.25 7.91 2.47
C GLU A 60 -4.87 8.37 1.95
N LEU A 61 -3.83 7.54 2.10
CA LEU A 61 -2.49 7.87 1.60
C LEU A 61 -2.44 7.98 0.07
N LEU A 62 -3.23 7.18 -0.66
CA LEU A 62 -3.28 7.25 -2.13
C LEU A 62 -3.88 8.58 -2.64
N GLU A 63 -4.68 9.24 -1.81
CA GLU A 63 -5.24 10.57 -2.08
C GLU A 63 -4.29 11.72 -1.71
N VAL A 64 -3.18 11.45 -1.00
CA VAL A 64 -2.17 12.44 -0.65
C VAL A 64 -1.27 12.74 -1.85
N GLU A 65 -1.37 13.95 -2.39
CA GLU A 65 -0.65 14.38 -3.60
C GLU A 65 0.88 14.38 -3.43
N ASP A 66 1.38 14.70 -2.23
CA ASP A 66 2.79 14.87 -1.92
C ASP A 66 3.45 13.66 -1.23
N ALA A 67 2.73 12.54 -1.11
CA ALA A 67 3.28 11.33 -0.52
C ALA A 67 4.53 10.83 -1.26
N SER A 68 5.50 10.31 -0.50
CA SER A 68 6.75 9.79 -1.03
C SER A 68 6.64 8.30 -1.40
N ALA A 69 7.61 7.82 -2.18
CA ALA A 69 7.71 6.39 -2.48
C ALA A 69 7.87 5.51 -1.22
N ASP A 70 8.51 6.04 -0.16
CA ASP A 70 8.67 5.32 1.10
C ASP A 70 7.36 5.23 1.87
N ASP A 71 6.53 6.26 1.82
CA ASP A 71 5.19 6.25 2.45
C ASP A 71 4.33 5.14 1.84
N TYR A 72 4.27 5.06 0.51
CA TYR A 72 3.51 4.01 -0.18
C TYR A 72 4.02 2.61 0.15
N ARG A 73 5.34 2.42 0.18
CA ARG A 73 5.95 1.13 0.56
C ARG A 73 5.64 0.75 2.00
N ARG A 74 5.68 1.71 2.93
CA ARG A 74 5.34 1.50 4.34
C ARG A 74 3.87 1.13 4.51
N ALA A 75 2.97 1.82 3.83
CA ALA A 75 1.54 1.50 3.85
C ALA A 75 1.29 0.09 3.28
N SER A 76 1.89 -0.25 2.14
CA SER A 76 1.81 -1.58 1.53
C SER A 76 2.27 -2.68 2.50
N LEU A 77 3.41 -2.47 3.19
CA LEU A 77 3.93 -3.44 4.15
C LEU A 77 3.04 -3.61 5.38
N ARG A 78 2.47 -2.51 5.90
CA ARG A 78 1.52 -2.57 7.03
C ARG A 78 0.26 -3.33 6.66
N LEU A 79 -0.33 -3.03 5.50
CA LEU A 79 -1.51 -3.72 5.01
C LEU A 79 -1.24 -5.21 4.80
N LYS A 80 -0.11 -5.57 4.15
CA LYS A 80 0.31 -6.97 3.97
C LYS A 80 0.42 -7.73 5.28
N ARG A 81 1.03 -7.13 6.30
CA ARG A 81 1.18 -7.72 7.64
C ARG A 81 -0.17 -7.90 8.34
N ALA A 82 -1.07 -6.93 8.24
CA ALA A 82 -2.42 -7.03 8.81
C ALA A 82 -3.20 -8.19 8.17
N VAL A 83 -3.18 -8.29 6.84
CA VAL A 83 -3.84 -9.38 6.09
C VAL A 83 -3.24 -10.73 6.47
N GLN A 84 -1.91 -10.87 6.45
CA GLN A 84 -1.23 -12.11 6.80
C GLN A 84 -1.56 -12.56 8.22
N LYS A 85 -1.55 -11.63 9.19
CA LYS A 85 -1.91 -11.92 10.59
C LYS A 85 -3.38 -12.33 10.71
N GLY A 86 -4.26 -11.69 9.95
CA GLY A 86 -5.69 -11.99 9.96
C GLY A 86 -6.03 -13.36 9.37
N LEU A 87 -5.30 -13.79 8.34
CA LEU A 87 -5.43 -15.13 7.74
C LEU A 87 -4.75 -16.22 8.59
N SER A 88 -3.60 -15.93 9.22
CA SER A 88 -2.85 -16.91 10.01
C SER A 88 -3.45 -17.19 11.39
N GLY A 89 -4.16 -16.23 11.98
CA GLY A 89 -4.86 -16.38 13.26
C GLY A 89 -6.08 -17.32 13.22
N GLY A 90 -6.33 -18.00 12.10
CA GLY A 90 -7.35 -19.04 11.93
C GLY A 90 -6.92 -20.46 12.33
N ARG A 91 -5.67 -20.65 12.78
CA ARG A 91 -5.19 -21.89 13.40
C ARG A 91 -5.24 -21.83 14.92
#